data_AF-A0A8S3XA94-F1
#
_entry.id   AF-A0A8S3XA94-F1
#
_cell.length_a   1.000
_cell.length_b   1.000
_cell.length_c   1.000
_cell.angle_alpha   90.00
_cell.angle_beta   90.00
_cell.angle_gamma   90.00
#
_symmetry.space_group_name_H-M   'P 1'
#
loop_
_entity.id
_entity.type
_entity.pdbx_description
1 polymer ?
#
loop_
_entity_poly.entity_id
_entity_poly.type
_entity_poly.pdbx_seq_one_letter_code
_entity_poly.pdbx_strand_id
1 'polypeptide(L)'
;MRLQSSTDLTAYRQLNRLISKCMRSDLRNFNTARIEEAIERKQGSKVFARDLSASKSQLSKLKTECGSIDSGTPEMLSEVERYYGQLYTSSLEPHASVSNDPRASLI
;
A
#
# COMPACT_ATOMS: atom_id res chain seq x y z
N MET A 1 -0.62 -15.34 31.94
CA MET A 1 -0.64 -15.06 33.39
C MET A 1 -1.91 -15.64 34.00
N ARG A 2 -1.81 -16.46 35.06
CA ARG A 2 -2.98 -16.93 35.81
C ARG A 2 -3.24 -15.91 36.92
N LEU A 3 -4.36 -15.20 36.85
CA LEU A 3 -4.77 -14.25 37.89
C LEU A 3 -5.30 -15.09 39.07
N GLN A 4 -4.56 -15.09 40.18
CA GLN A 4 -4.75 -16.07 41.26
C GLN A 4 -5.77 -15.61 42.32
N SER A 5 -6.10 -14.31 42.40
CA SER A 5 -7.09 -13.79 43.35
C SER A 5 -8.31 -13.16 42.66
N SER A 6 -9.47 -13.22 43.33
CA SER A 6 -10.73 -12.58 42.91
C SER A 6 -10.56 -11.08 42.68
N THR A 7 -9.77 -10.41 43.52
CA THR A 7 -9.44 -8.98 43.43
C THR A 7 -8.58 -8.66 42.20
N ASP A 8 -7.64 -9.55 41.84
CA ASP A 8 -6.83 -9.34 40.63
C ASP A 8 -7.66 -9.48 39.36
N LEU A 9 -8.66 -10.38 39.37
CA LEU A 9 -9.59 -10.55 38.25
C LEU A 9 -10.48 -9.31 38.06
N THR A 10 -10.95 -8.69 39.14
CA THR A 10 -11.77 -7.48 39.06
C THR A 10 -10.93 -6.27 38.62
N ALA A 11 -9.72 -6.10 39.16
CA ALA A 11 -8.78 -5.07 38.75
C ALA A 11 -8.39 -5.20 37.27
N TYR A 12 -8.10 -6.43 36.81
CA TYR A 12 -7.79 -6.70 35.40
C TYR A 12 -8.95 -6.36 34.47
N ARG A 13 -10.20 -6.69 34.85
CA ARG A 13 -11.39 -6.33 34.06
C ARG A 13 -11.61 -4.82 34.01
N GLN A 14 -11.42 -4.13 35.13
CA GLN A 14 -11.52 -2.67 35.19
C GLN A 14 -10.48 -2.01 34.30
N LEU A 15 -9.23 -2.47 34.36
CA LEU A 15 -8.15 -1.97 33.52
C LEU A 15 -8.44 -2.15 32.03
N ASN A 16 -8.87 -3.35 31.61
CA ASN A 16 -9.24 -3.61 30.22
C ASN A 16 -10.40 -2.71 29.74
N ARG A 17 -11.37 -2.45 30.62
CA ARG A 17 -12.48 -1.54 30.32
C ARG A 17 -12.00 -0.10 30.14
N LEU A 18 -11.05 0.35 30.96
CA LEU A 18 -10.41 1.67 30.83
C LEU A 18 -9.62 1.77 29.54
N ILE A 19 -8.76 0.80 29.24
CA ILE A 19 -7.98 0.74 27.99
C ILE A 19 -8.91 0.82 26.78
N SER A 20 -9.94 -0.02 26.75
CA SER A 20 -10.91 -0.03 25.65
C SER A 20 -11.67 1.29 25.53
N LYS A 21 -11.95 1.96 26.66
CA LYS A 21 -12.60 3.28 26.68
C LYS A 21 -11.67 4.35 26.11
N CYS A 22 -10.40 4.39 26.53
CA CYS A 22 -9.40 5.31 26.01
C CYS A 22 -9.20 5.10 24.51
N MET A 23 -8.97 3.86 24.06
CA MET A 23 -8.81 3.55 22.63
C MET A 23 -9.99 4.02 21.78
N ARG A 24 -11.23 3.79 22.23
CA ARG A 24 -12.42 4.28 21.52
C ARG A 24 -12.47 5.81 21.48
N SER A 25 -12.10 6.47 22.57
CA SER A 25 -12.03 7.93 22.64
C SER A 25 -10.98 8.47 21.68
N ASP A 26 -9.78 7.89 21.66
CA ASP A 26 -8.67 8.31 20.82
C ASP A 26 -9.00 8.11 19.34
N LEU A 27 -9.56 6.96 18.96
CA LEU A 27 -10.01 6.70 17.59
C LEU A 27 -11.10 7.69 17.18
N ARG A 28 -12.06 7.98 18.07
CA ARG A 28 -13.11 8.95 17.80
C ARG A 28 -12.51 10.34 17.59
N ASN A 29 -11.64 10.79 18.47
CA ASN A 29 -11.00 12.10 18.40
C ASN A 29 -10.15 12.22 17.13
N PHE A 30 -9.36 11.20 16.79
CA PHE A 30 -8.58 11.17 15.56
C PHE A 30 -9.47 11.27 14.32
N ASN A 31 -10.55 10.49 14.25
CA ASN A 31 -11.49 10.52 13.13
C ASN A 31 -12.23 11.86 13.04
N THR A 32 -12.65 12.42 14.17
CA THR A 32 -13.27 13.75 14.24
C THR A 32 -12.30 14.81 13.74
N ALA A 33 -11.05 14.83 14.22
CA ALA A 33 -10.04 15.76 13.76
C ALA A 33 -9.76 15.60 12.26
N ARG A 34 -9.69 14.38 11.73
CA ARG A 34 -9.55 14.15 10.28
C ARG A 34 -10.75 14.63 9.49
N ILE A 35 -11.97 14.50 10.02
CA ILE A 35 -13.19 15.00 9.38
C ILE A 35 -13.21 16.52 9.41
N GLU A 36 -12.89 17.15 10.54
CA GLU A 36 -12.79 18.60 10.69
C GLU A 36 -11.73 19.17 9.76
N GLU A 37 -10.53 18.60 9.78
CA GLU A 37 -9.44 18.98 8.87
C GLU A 37 -9.83 18.76 7.41
N ALA A 38 -10.56 17.69 7.09
CA ALA A 38 -11.11 17.50 5.74
C ALA A 38 -12.17 18.55 5.39
N ILE A 39 -13.04 18.93 6.33
CA ILE A 39 -14.05 20.00 6.21
C ILE A 39 -13.37 21.35 5.97
N GLU A 40 -12.38 21.70 6.79
CA GLU A 40 -11.55 22.90 6.67
C GLU A 40 -10.77 22.91 5.35
N ARG A 41 -10.28 21.76 4.90
CA ARG A 41 -9.66 21.59 3.58
C ARG A 41 -10.68 21.59 2.42
N LYS A 42 -12.00 21.49 2.65
CA LYS A 42 -13.00 21.48 1.55
C LYS A 42 -13.20 22.87 0.97
N GLN A 43 -12.32 23.23 0.04
CA GLN A 43 -12.61 24.11 -1.10
C GLN A 43 -13.57 23.44 -2.14
N GLY A 44 -14.55 22.65 -1.68
CA GLY A 44 -15.57 22.00 -2.53
C GLY A 44 -15.29 20.55 -2.96
N SER A 45 -16.33 19.87 -3.45
CA SER A 45 -16.32 18.45 -3.89
C SER A 45 -15.29 18.13 -4.99
N LYS A 46 -14.86 19.14 -5.77
CA LYS A 46 -13.86 19.00 -6.83
C LYS A 46 -12.47 18.63 -6.33
N VAL A 47 -12.09 19.05 -5.12
CA VAL A 47 -10.77 18.75 -4.53
C VAL A 47 -10.67 17.26 -4.17
N PHE A 48 -11.75 16.66 -3.65
CA PHE A 48 -11.82 15.23 -3.33
C PHE A 48 -11.66 14.34 -4.56
N ALA A 49 -12.26 14.72 -5.69
CA ALA A 49 -12.10 13.99 -6.94
C ALA A 49 -10.64 14.01 -7.43
N ARG A 50 -9.94 15.14 -7.21
CA ARG A 50 -8.52 15.28 -7.58
C ARG A 50 -7.62 14.41 -6.72
N ASP A 51 -7.82 14.36 -5.42
CA ASP A 51 -7.00 13.52 -4.53
C ASP A 51 -7.28 12.01 -4.72
N LEU A 52 -8.55 11.62 -4.94
CA LEU A 52 -8.86 10.24 -5.35
C LEU A 52 -8.23 9.89 -6.70
N SER A 53 -8.16 10.84 -7.63
CA SER A 53 -7.48 10.64 -8.92
C SER A 53 -5.95 10.56 -8.77
N ALA A 54 -5.36 11.29 -7.82
CA ALA A 54 -3.92 11.22 -7.55
C ALA A 54 -3.52 9.86 -6.95
N SER A 55 -4.40 9.25 -6.13
CA SER A 55 -4.23 7.85 -5.68
C SER A 55 -4.45 6.80 -6.78
N LYS A 56 -5.00 7.20 -7.94
CA LYS A 56 -5.03 6.39 -9.16
C LYS A 56 -4.01 6.97 -10.14
N SER A 57 -2.71 6.76 -9.89
CA SER A 57 -1.68 7.03 -10.90
C SER A 57 -1.82 6.02 -12.04
N GLN A 58 -2.87 6.17 -12.85
CA GLN A 58 -3.09 5.35 -14.02
C GLN A 58 -2.05 5.79 -15.04
N LEU A 59 -1.19 4.85 -15.44
CA LEU A 59 -0.25 5.06 -16.52
C LEU A 59 -1.09 5.45 -17.74
N SER A 60 -0.97 6.70 -18.17
CA SER A 60 -1.83 7.29 -19.23
C SER A 60 -1.07 7.47 -20.54
N LYS A 61 0.26 7.35 -20.49
CA LYS A 61 1.17 7.60 -21.59
C LYS A 61 2.39 6.71 -21.42
N LEU A 62 2.77 6.02 -22.49
CA LEU A 62 3.99 5.24 -22.54
C LEU A 62 4.78 5.67 -23.79
N LYS A 63 6.10 5.84 -23.63
CA LYS A 63 6.98 6.24 -24.72
C LYS A 63 7.50 4.97 -25.40
N THR A 64 7.14 4.78 -26.65
CA THR A 64 7.60 3.68 -27.50
C THR A 64 9.09 3.86 -27.83
N GLU A 65 9.77 2.78 -28.22
CA GLU A 65 11.19 2.81 -28.66
C GLU A 65 11.46 3.82 -29.79
N CYS A 66 10.48 4.06 -30.67
CA CYS A 66 10.56 5.05 -31.74
C CYS A 66 10.42 6.51 -31.26
N GLY A 67 10.21 6.71 -29.96
CA GLY A 67 10.02 8.02 -29.34
C GLY A 67 8.60 8.59 -29.42
N SER A 68 7.65 7.87 -30.01
CA SER A 68 6.22 8.19 -30.00
C SER A 68 5.62 8.01 -28.60
N ILE A 69 4.53 8.73 -28.33
CA ILE A 69 3.82 8.66 -27.06
C ILE A 69 2.47 8.00 -27.33
N ASP A 70 2.30 6.78 -26.84
CA ASP A 70 1.06 6.02 -26.95
C ASP A 70 0.22 6.22 -25.69
N SER A 71 -1.05 6.55 -25.87
CA SER A 71 -2.00 6.84 -24.78
C SER A 71 -3.16 5.86 -24.69
N GLY A 72 -3.21 4.85 -25.57
CA GLY A 72 -4.24 3.82 -25.56
C GLY A 72 -3.83 2.62 -24.71
N THR A 73 -4.80 2.07 -23.98
CA THR A 73 -4.58 0.91 -23.11
C THR A 73 -4.10 -0.36 -23.83
N PRO A 74 -4.59 -0.73 -25.05
CA PRO A 74 -4.09 -1.92 -25.71
C PRO A 74 -2.65 -1.75 -26.21
N GLU A 75 -2.29 -0.58 -26.75
CA GLU A 75 -0.93 -0.31 -27.22
C GLU A 75 0.07 -0.36 -26.05
N MET A 76 -0.30 0.22 -24.91
CA MET A 76 0.53 0.19 -23.70
C MET A 76 0.78 -1.23 -23.18
N LEU A 77 -0.23 -2.10 -23.19
CA LEU A 77 -0.07 -3.51 -22.79
C LEU A 77 0.83 -4.26 -23.77
N SER A 78 0.68 -4.03 -25.08
CA SER A 78 1.55 -4.66 -26.08
C SER A 78 3.01 -4.25 -25.93
N GLU A 79 3.28 -2.99 -25.58
CA GLU A 79 4.64 -2.49 -25.41
C GLU A 79 5.29 -3.04 -24.12
N VAL A 80 4.52 -3.14 -23.04
CA VAL A 80 4.94 -3.79 -21.79
C VAL A 80 5.24 -5.27 -22.03
N GLU A 81 4.35 -5.98 -22.73
CA GLU A 81 4.54 -7.40 -23.08
C GLU A 81 5.78 -7.60 -23.95
N ARG A 82 5.99 -6.74 -24.95
CA ARG A 82 7.17 -6.76 -25.81
C ARG A 82 8.46 -6.57 -25.02
N TYR A 83 8.51 -5.56 -24.15
CA TYR A 83 9.68 -5.27 -23.32
C TYR A 83 10.04 -6.44 -22.39
N TYR A 84 9.07 -6.95 -21.62
CA TYR A 84 9.34 -8.07 -20.71
C TYR A 84 9.58 -9.38 -21.47
N GLY A 85 8.90 -9.59 -22.60
CA GLY A 85 9.15 -10.72 -23.50
C GLY A 85 10.60 -10.76 -23.96
N GLN A 86 11.15 -9.63 -24.41
CA GLN A 86 12.56 -9.51 -24.77
C GLN A 86 13.50 -9.71 -23.56
N LEU A 87 13.17 -9.14 -22.40
CA LEU A 87 13.99 -9.28 -21.19
C LEU A 87 14.16 -10.75 -20.76
N TYR A 88 13.07 -11.51 -20.77
CA TYR A 88 13.09 -12.91 -20.35
C TYR A 88 13.54 -13.87 -21.44
N THR A 89 13.38 -13.53 -22.73
CA THR A 89 13.96 -14.32 -23.83
C THR A 89 15.45 -14.06 -24.03
N SER A 90 15.95 -12.86 -23.72
CA SER A 90 17.39 -12.55 -23.75
C SER A 90 18.15 -13.09 -22.54
N SER A 91 17.47 -13.30 -21.41
CA SER A 91 18.05 -13.93 -20.20
C SER A 91 18.08 -15.47 -20.25
N LEU A 92 17.69 -16.08 -21.38
CA LEU A 92 17.74 -17.54 -21.58
C LEU A 92 19.12 -18.06 -21.99
N GLU A 93 20.06 -17.18 -22.29
CA GLU A 93 21.47 -17.57 -22.23
C GLU A 93 21.80 -17.85 -20.76
N PRO A 94 22.25 -19.08 -20.41
CA PRO A 94 22.61 -19.41 -19.05
C PRO A 94 23.85 -18.59 -18.68
N HIS A 95 23.63 -17.40 -18.13
CA HIS A 95 24.63 -16.82 -17.27
C HIS A 95 24.82 -17.81 -16.13
N ALA A 96 25.95 -18.52 -16.17
CA ALA A 96 26.51 -19.21 -15.02
C ALA A 96 26.81 -18.15 -13.94
N SER A 97 25.77 -17.63 -13.30
CA SER A 97 25.90 -16.80 -12.13
C SER A 97 26.19 -17.75 -10.98
N VAL A 98 27.49 -17.85 -10.70
CA VAL A 98 28.07 -18.46 -9.52
C VAL A 98 27.24 -18.00 -8.31
N SER A 99 26.34 -18.86 -7.82
CA SER A 99 25.61 -18.65 -6.58
C SER A 99 26.54 -18.94 -5.41
N ASN A 100 27.50 -18.04 -5.18
CA ASN A 100 28.19 -17.94 -3.89
C ASN A 100 27.44 -16.97 -2.98
N ASP A 101 26.11 -17.11 -2.90
CA ASP A 101 25.32 -16.41 -1.88
C ASP A 101 25.17 -17.34 -0.66
N PRO A 102 25.82 -17.04 0.48
CA PRO A 102 25.73 -17.86 1.69
C PRO A 102 24.32 -17.87 2.33
N ARG A 103 23.36 -17.10 1.81
CA ARG A 103 21.97 -17.05 2.30
C ARG A 103 21.01 -17.94 1.51
N ALA A 104 21.39 -18.41 0.32
CA ALA A 104 20.57 -19.29 -0.49
C ALA A 104 20.82 -20.76 -0.06
N SER A 105 20.03 -21.26 0.88
CA SER A 105 20.02 -22.69 1.21
C SER A 105 19.36 -23.45 0.06
N LEU A 106 20.13 -24.28 -0.65
CA LEU A 106 19.59 -25.31 -1.54
C LEU A 106 18.86 -26.33 -0.65
N ILE A 107 17.55 -26.44 -0.83
CA ILE A 107 16.75 -27.57 -0.33
C ILE A 107 16.77 -28.64 -1.42
#